data_AF-A0A372IVF3-F1
#
_entry.id   AF-A0A372IVF3-F1
#
_cell.length_a   1.000
_cell.length_b   1.000
_cell.length_c   1.000
_cell.angle_alpha   90.00
_cell.angle_beta   90.00
_cell.angle_gamma   90.00
#
_symmetry.space_group_name_H-M   'P 1'
#
loop_
_entity.id
_entity.type
_entity.pdbx_description
1 polymer ?
#
loop_
_entity_poly.entity_id
_entity_poly.type
_entity_poly.pdbx_seq_one_letter_code
_entity_poly.pdbx_strand_id
1 'polypeptide(L)'
;MFDVDWMGLLTRAVLRERLPLLIAETCAWSVGMSDRPHVERRRGRLVPTGGTIGDRAGRGQPLSGEEDGRLDLGDARPGSFRDALNAVDAEGVVYADRYDREVLEPFVLASCVVAAERARDTRPGPWADLLDDLGEDGGDLVGVVRAGEWEAPLRTEAEHLVLAALADVPLLEVEAEGLPLSLVRAAESLTRSAASPAPAPAGGADPGSVFLARTAAGGLPGPVQPRDAGRLLDALLAEGLEPEEVPAVLPELPLAEGTAEALLRLLAAGPGL
;
A
#
# COMPACT_ATOMS: atom_id res chain seq x y z
N MET A 1 -34.58 13.32 -12.94
CA MET A 1 -33.43 13.48 -13.86
C MET A 1 -32.60 12.23 -13.65
N PHE A 2 -32.31 11.45 -14.69
CA PHE A 2 -31.41 10.30 -14.53
C PHE A 2 -30.03 10.87 -14.28
N ASP A 3 -29.59 10.87 -13.03
CA ASP A 3 -28.20 11.13 -12.76
C ASP A 3 -27.44 9.92 -13.29
N VAL A 4 -26.65 10.15 -14.34
CA VAL A 4 -25.80 9.10 -14.88
C VAL A 4 -24.80 8.79 -13.78
N ASP A 5 -24.68 7.52 -13.37
CA ASP A 5 -23.65 7.08 -12.43
C ASP A 5 -22.26 7.33 -13.02
N TRP A 6 -21.83 8.58 -12.92
CA TRP A 6 -20.66 9.12 -13.57
C TRP A 6 -19.40 8.59 -12.87
N MET A 7 -19.51 8.27 -11.58
CA MET A 7 -18.48 7.56 -10.83
C MET A 7 -18.32 6.15 -11.35
N GLY A 8 -19.40 5.38 -11.50
CA GLY A 8 -19.34 4.05 -12.12
C GLY A 8 -18.83 4.06 -13.56
N LEU A 9 -19.04 5.12 -14.33
CA LEU A 9 -18.40 5.27 -15.65
C LEU A 9 -16.91 5.56 -15.54
N LEU A 10 -16.51 6.40 -14.59
CA LEU A 10 -15.11 6.78 -14.38
C LEU A 10 -14.28 5.62 -13.86
N THR A 11 -14.79 4.84 -12.91
CA THR A 11 -14.11 3.65 -12.37
C THR A 11 -13.88 2.61 -13.45
N ARG A 12 -14.86 2.38 -14.34
CA ARG A 12 -14.70 1.52 -15.53
C ARG A 12 -13.68 2.05 -16.52
N ALA A 13 -13.63 3.36 -16.75
CA ALA A 13 -12.63 3.97 -17.61
C ALA A 13 -11.21 3.74 -17.05
N VAL A 14 -11.03 3.97 -15.74
CA VAL A 14 -9.76 3.72 -15.06
C VAL A 14 -9.39 2.23 -15.06
N LEU A 15 -10.34 1.32 -14.87
CA LEU A 15 -10.08 -0.12 -14.97
C LEU A 15 -9.55 -0.49 -16.36
N ARG A 16 -10.15 0.04 -17.44
CA ARG A 16 -9.69 -0.23 -18.81
C ARG A 16 -8.30 0.32 -19.08
N GLU A 17 -7.99 1.51 -18.57
CA GLU A 17 -6.64 2.09 -18.64
C GLU A 17 -5.62 1.21 -17.91
N ARG A 18 -6.01 0.63 -16.77
CA ARG A 18 -5.14 -0.19 -15.92
C ARG A 18 -5.18 -1.69 -16.26
N LEU A 19 -5.97 -2.12 -17.23
CA LEU A 19 -6.13 -3.54 -17.57
C LEU A 19 -4.79 -4.25 -17.84
N PRO A 20 -3.81 -3.68 -18.57
CA PRO A 20 -2.51 -4.33 -18.74
C PRO A 20 -1.78 -4.62 -17.42
N LEU A 21 -1.93 -3.73 -16.42
CA LEU A 21 -1.38 -3.95 -15.08
C LEU A 21 -2.10 -5.08 -14.35
N LEU A 22 -3.43 -5.15 -14.47
CA LEU A 22 -4.20 -6.26 -13.89
C LEU A 22 -3.77 -7.61 -14.48
N ILE A 23 -3.61 -7.69 -15.80
CA ILE A 23 -3.13 -8.90 -16.47
C ILE A 23 -1.72 -9.27 -15.98
N ALA A 24 -0.81 -8.30 -15.89
CA ALA A 24 0.54 -8.55 -15.37
C ALA A 24 0.53 -9.06 -13.92
N GLU A 25 -0.26 -8.43 -13.03
CA GLU A 25 -0.41 -8.87 -11.64
C GLU A 25 -1.05 -10.27 -11.56
N THR A 26 -1.99 -10.58 -12.45
CA THR A 26 -2.59 -11.93 -12.55
C THR A 26 -1.56 -12.99 -12.93
N CYS A 27 -0.77 -12.72 -13.98
CA CYS A 27 0.30 -13.62 -14.41
C CYS A 27 1.35 -13.79 -13.32
N ALA A 28 1.74 -12.70 -12.65
CA ALA A 28 2.71 -12.76 -11.55
C ALA A 28 2.21 -13.56 -10.35
N TRP A 29 0.91 -13.42 -10.02
CA TRP A 29 0.26 -14.18 -8.96
C TRP A 29 0.21 -15.69 -9.24
N SER A 30 0.04 -16.09 -10.50
CA SER A 30 0.03 -17.51 -10.86
C SER A 30 1.40 -18.18 -10.79
N VAL A 31 2.51 -17.41 -10.77
CA VAL A 31 3.87 -17.96 -10.74
C VAL A 31 4.06 -18.92 -9.57
N GLY A 32 4.51 -20.14 -9.89
CA GLY A 32 4.80 -21.18 -8.91
C GLY A 32 3.57 -21.99 -8.49
N MET A 33 2.41 -21.79 -9.13
CA MET A 33 1.27 -22.70 -8.98
C MET A 33 1.58 -24.08 -9.52
N SER A 34 2.26 -24.17 -10.66
CA SER A 34 2.65 -25.42 -11.30
C SER A 34 3.52 -26.30 -10.41
N ASP A 35 4.32 -25.71 -9.52
CA ASP A 35 5.16 -26.43 -8.56
C ASP A 35 4.38 -26.94 -7.33
N ARG A 36 3.13 -26.47 -7.12
CA ARG A 36 2.35 -26.86 -5.94
C ARG A 36 1.85 -28.31 -6.06
N PRO A 37 1.78 -29.05 -4.95
CA PRO A 37 1.14 -30.36 -4.92
C PRO A 37 -0.31 -30.25 -5.39
N HIS A 38 -0.72 -31.18 -6.25
CA HIS A 38 -2.13 -31.26 -6.66
C HIS A 38 -2.92 -32.13 -5.68
N VAL A 39 -4.04 -31.59 -5.23
CA VAL A 39 -5.04 -32.27 -4.39
C VAL A 39 -6.42 -32.11 -5.02
N GLU A 40 -7.31 -33.04 -4.73
CA GLU A 40 -8.70 -33.01 -5.19
C GLU A 40 -9.64 -33.35 -4.04
N ARG A 41 -10.87 -32.83 -4.05
CA ARG A 41 -11.90 -33.23 -3.09
C ARG A 41 -12.62 -34.46 -3.58
N ARG A 42 -12.62 -35.51 -2.76
CA ARG A 42 -13.37 -36.74 -2.98
C ARG A 42 -14.18 -37.09 -1.75
N ARG A 43 -15.50 -37.11 -1.92
CA ARG A 43 -16.46 -37.37 -0.83
C ARG A 43 -16.23 -36.43 0.34
N GLY A 44 -16.00 -35.14 0.04
CA GLY A 44 -15.75 -34.10 1.01
C GLY A 44 -14.35 -34.11 1.68
N ARG A 45 -13.44 -35.02 1.29
CA ARG A 45 -12.08 -35.08 1.82
C ARG A 45 -11.05 -34.69 0.77
N LEU A 46 -10.03 -33.93 1.17
CA LEU A 46 -8.90 -33.63 0.29
C LEU A 46 -8.00 -34.86 0.16
N VAL A 47 -7.69 -35.24 -1.07
CA VAL A 47 -6.87 -36.39 -1.42
C VAL A 47 -5.73 -35.91 -2.33
N PRO A 48 -4.46 -36.15 -1.97
CA PRO A 48 -3.35 -35.85 -2.86
C PRO A 48 -3.34 -36.81 -4.05
N THR A 49 -3.09 -36.29 -5.24
CA THR A 49 -3.03 -37.11 -6.46
C THR A 49 -1.64 -37.66 -6.76
N GLY A 50 -0.64 -37.34 -5.93
CA GLY A 50 0.72 -37.87 -6.03
C GLY A 50 1.64 -37.17 -7.04
N GLY A 51 1.33 -35.94 -7.44
CA GLY A 51 2.15 -35.10 -8.33
C GLY A 51 1.82 -33.62 -8.16
N THR A 52 2.43 -32.76 -8.96
CA THR A 52 2.16 -31.31 -8.93
C THR A 52 1.04 -30.92 -9.90
N ILE A 53 0.56 -29.68 -9.76
CA ILE A 53 -0.37 -29.05 -10.71
C ILE A 53 0.25 -29.04 -12.11
N GLY A 54 1.52 -28.66 -12.22
CA GLY A 54 2.27 -28.61 -13.48
C GLY A 54 2.41 -29.96 -14.16
N ASP A 55 2.71 -31.03 -13.40
CA ASP A 55 2.80 -32.40 -13.93
C ASP A 55 1.49 -32.86 -14.58
N ARG A 56 0.36 -32.50 -13.97
CA ARG A 56 -0.98 -32.84 -14.48
C ARG A 56 -1.33 -32.00 -15.69
N ALA A 57 -1.14 -30.69 -15.61
CA ALA A 57 -1.37 -29.76 -16.72
C ALA A 57 -0.55 -30.19 -17.96
N GLY A 58 0.72 -30.53 -17.79
CA GLY A 58 1.59 -31.02 -18.87
C GLY A 58 1.16 -32.35 -19.49
N ARG A 59 0.39 -33.17 -18.77
CA ARG A 59 -0.23 -34.41 -19.26
C ARG A 59 -1.63 -34.20 -19.83
N GLY A 60 -2.13 -32.96 -19.89
CA GLY A 60 -3.49 -32.64 -20.31
C GLY A 60 -4.55 -33.21 -19.37
N GLN A 61 -4.22 -33.41 -18.10
CA GLN A 61 -5.14 -33.91 -17.09
C GLN A 61 -5.87 -32.73 -16.41
N PRO A 62 -7.17 -32.85 -16.10
CA PRO A 62 -7.90 -31.83 -15.35
C PRO A 62 -7.25 -31.54 -13.99
N LEU A 63 -7.26 -30.27 -13.61
CA LEU A 63 -6.83 -29.76 -12.31
C LEU A 63 -8.01 -29.58 -11.35
N SER A 64 -9.19 -29.32 -11.89
CA SER A 64 -10.44 -29.30 -11.13
C SER A 64 -10.99 -30.72 -10.90
N GLY A 65 -11.55 -30.94 -9.70
CA GLY A 65 -12.27 -32.15 -9.33
C GLY A 65 -13.78 -32.03 -9.62
N GLU A 66 -14.51 -33.15 -9.60
CA GLU A 66 -15.97 -33.15 -9.81
C GLU A 66 -16.75 -32.43 -8.68
N GLU A 67 -16.16 -32.37 -7.48
CA GLU A 67 -16.74 -31.72 -6.29
C GLU A 67 -16.21 -30.29 -6.09
N ASP A 68 -15.27 -29.83 -6.92
CA ASP A 68 -14.55 -28.57 -6.77
C ASP A 68 -14.85 -27.60 -7.93
N GLY A 69 -14.44 -26.33 -7.76
CA GLY A 69 -14.57 -25.29 -8.77
C GLY A 69 -15.80 -24.40 -8.62
N ARG A 70 -15.72 -23.17 -9.13
CA ARG A 70 -16.85 -22.25 -9.13
C ARG A 70 -17.67 -22.45 -10.41
N LEU A 71 -18.98 -22.59 -10.25
CA LEU A 71 -19.89 -22.86 -11.38
C LEU A 71 -19.92 -21.73 -12.42
N ASP A 72 -19.68 -20.49 -12.00
CA ASP A 72 -19.69 -19.30 -12.86
C ASP A 72 -18.44 -19.19 -13.75
N LEU A 73 -17.35 -19.90 -13.43
CA LEU A 73 -16.17 -19.99 -14.30
C LEU A 73 -16.39 -20.88 -15.53
N GLY A 74 -17.37 -21.79 -15.47
CA GLY A 74 -17.72 -22.70 -16.55
C GLY A 74 -16.65 -23.75 -16.86
N ASP A 75 -16.84 -24.45 -17.99
CA ASP A 75 -15.95 -25.53 -18.40
C ASP A 75 -14.56 -25.01 -18.77
N ALA A 76 -13.53 -25.71 -18.28
CA ALA A 76 -12.14 -25.36 -18.50
C ALA A 76 -11.44 -26.39 -19.40
N ARG A 77 -10.53 -25.90 -20.24
CA ARG A 77 -9.59 -26.77 -20.94
C ARG A 77 -8.57 -27.30 -19.93
N PRO A 78 -8.29 -28.62 -19.90
CA PRO A 78 -7.30 -29.17 -18.97
C PRO A 78 -5.95 -28.46 -19.03
N GLY A 79 -5.45 -28.04 -17.87
CA GLY A 79 -4.19 -27.31 -17.72
C GLY A 79 -4.21 -25.84 -18.16
N SER A 80 -5.37 -25.27 -18.47
CA SER A 80 -5.52 -23.82 -18.70
C SER A 80 -5.53 -23.04 -17.39
N PHE A 81 -5.39 -21.72 -17.48
CA PHE A 81 -5.53 -20.84 -16.32
C PHE A 81 -6.90 -20.99 -15.63
N ARG A 82 -8.00 -21.10 -16.39
CA ARG A 82 -9.35 -21.36 -15.84
C ARG A 82 -9.40 -22.69 -15.09
N ASP A 83 -8.77 -23.74 -15.60
CA ASP A 83 -8.73 -25.04 -14.91
C ASP A 83 -7.97 -24.93 -13.58
N ALA A 84 -6.88 -24.17 -13.56
CA ALA A 84 -6.13 -23.87 -12.34
C ALA A 84 -6.96 -23.07 -11.32
N LEU A 85 -7.73 -22.06 -11.77
CA LEU A 85 -8.63 -21.30 -10.90
C LEU A 85 -9.73 -22.18 -10.27
N ASN A 86 -10.21 -23.21 -10.98
CA ASN A 86 -11.18 -24.17 -10.47
C ASN A 86 -10.58 -25.27 -9.57
N ALA A 87 -9.25 -25.37 -9.48
CA ALA A 87 -8.60 -26.31 -8.59
C ALA A 87 -8.62 -25.83 -7.12
N VAL A 88 -8.37 -26.74 -6.19
CA VAL A 88 -8.22 -26.45 -4.76
C VAL A 88 -6.76 -26.50 -4.31
N ASP A 89 -6.41 -25.69 -3.31
CA ASP A 89 -5.12 -25.77 -2.64
C ASP A 89 -5.08 -26.84 -1.53
N ALA A 90 -3.94 -26.94 -0.83
CA ALA A 90 -3.72 -27.94 0.22
C ALA A 90 -4.66 -27.76 1.42
N GLU A 91 -5.17 -26.55 1.62
CA GLU A 91 -6.16 -26.19 2.63
C GLU A 91 -7.59 -26.46 2.16
N GLY A 92 -7.77 -26.78 0.87
CA GLY A 92 -9.05 -27.05 0.23
C GLY A 92 -9.81 -25.82 -0.20
N VAL A 93 -9.12 -24.67 -0.29
CA VAL A 93 -9.67 -23.42 -0.79
C VAL A 93 -9.54 -23.40 -2.31
N VAL A 94 -10.60 -22.98 -3.00
CA VAL A 94 -10.58 -22.84 -4.46
C VAL A 94 -9.65 -21.70 -4.85
N TYR A 95 -8.77 -21.92 -5.83
CA TYR A 95 -7.82 -20.90 -6.26
C TYR A 95 -8.49 -19.61 -6.73
N ALA A 96 -9.68 -19.69 -7.33
CA ALA A 96 -10.49 -18.53 -7.67
C ALA A 96 -10.83 -17.65 -6.45
N ASP A 97 -11.23 -18.23 -5.32
CA ASP A 97 -11.54 -17.46 -4.10
C ASP A 97 -10.29 -16.80 -3.50
N ARG A 98 -9.14 -17.43 -3.71
CA ARG A 98 -7.84 -16.87 -3.32
C ARG A 98 -7.43 -15.75 -4.27
N TYR A 99 -7.60 -15.94 -5.58
CA TYR A 99 -7.36 -14.94 -6.61
C TYR A 99 -8.18 -13.67 -6.37
N ASP A 100 -9.46 -13.84 -6.03
CA ASP A 100 -10.36 -12.73 -5.73
C ASP A 100 -9.80 -11.86 -4.59
N ARG A 101 -9.43 -12.50 -3.48
CA ARG A 101 -8.93 -11.81 -2.27
C ARG A 101 -7.53 -11.24 -2.43
N GLU A 102 -6.64 -11.95 -3.11
CA GLU A 102 -5.22 -11.58 -3.19
C GLU A 102 -4.93 -10.62 -4.36
N VAL A 103 -5.74 -10.63 -5.43
CA VAL A 103 -5.49 -9.84 -6.64
C VAL A 103 -6.67 -8.94 -6.99
N LEU A 104 -7.86 -9.49 -7.24
CA LEU A 104 -8.97 -8.69 -7.78
C LEU A 104 -9.45 -7.62 -6.80
N GLU A 105 -9.74 -7.98 -5.55
CA GLU A 105 -10.26 -7.07 -4.54
C GLU A 105 -9.30 -5.88 -4.28
N PRO A 106 -8.00 -6.08 -4.00
CA PRO A 106 -7.07 -4.97 -3.81
C PRO A 106 -6.90 -4.13 -5.07
N PHE A 107 -6.83 -4.75 -6.24
CA PHE A 107 -6.63 -4.03 -7.51
C PHE A 107 -7.82 -3.15 -7.87
N VAL A 108 -9.03 -3.67 -7.68
CA VAL A 108 -10.30 -2.97 -7.93
C VAL A 108 -10.43 -1.80 -6.98
N LEU A 109 -10.18 -1.98 -5.68
CA LEU A 109 -10.18 -0.89 -4.71
C LEU A 109 -9.19 0.22 -5.13
N ALA A 110 -7.95 -0.15 -5.45
CA ALA A 110 -6.93 0.80 -5.88
C ALA A 110 -7.31 1.54 -7.18
N SER A 111 -8.05 0.88 -8.07
CA SER A 111 -8.57 1.49 -9.30
C SER A 111 -9.71 2.47 -9.02
N CYS A 112 -10.61 2.14 -8.09
CA CYS A 112 -11.65 3.04 -7.61
C CYS A 112 -11.08 4.28 -6.91
N VAL A 113 -10.04 4.11 -6.09
CA VAL A 113 -9.37 5.25 -5.42
C VAL A 113 -8.74 6.19 -6.45
N VAL A 114 -8.07 5.67 -7.48
CA VAL A 114 -7.54 6.50 -8.58
C VAL A 114 -8.66 7.23 -9.34
N ALA A 115 -9.82 6.58 -9.52
CA ALA A 115 -10.98 7.24 -10.10
C ALA A 115 -11.51 8.36 -9.19
N ALA A 116 -11.55 8.16 -7.87
CA ALA A 116 -11.95 9.16 -6.88
C ALA A 116 -10.98 10.36 -6.84
N GLU A 117 -9.66 10.12 -6.86
CA GLU A 117 -8.64 11.17 -6.98
C GLU A 117 -8.87 12.01 -8.25
N ARG A 118 -9.03 11.33 -9.40
CA ARG A 118 -9.29 12.00 -10.67
C ARG A 118 -10.61 12.77 -10.65
N ALA A 119 -11.64 12.25 -10.00
CA ALA A 119 -12.92 12.91 -9.85
C ALA A 119 -12.80 14.20 -9.05
N ARG A 120 -12.14 14.13 -7.88
CA ARG A 120 -11.86 15.29 -7.03
C ARG A 120 -11.15 16.40 -7.80
N ASP A 121 -10.15 16.03 -8.60
CA ASP A 121 -9.29 17.00 -9.29
C ASP A 121 -9.95 17.60 -10.55
N THR A 122 -10.80 16.84 -11.25
CA THR A 122 -11.37 17.25 -12.55
C THR A 122 -12.84 17.68 -12.49
N ARG A 123 -13.56 17.31 -11.42
CA ARG A 123 -15.01 17.55 -11.24
C ARG A 123 -15.34 18.01 -9.81
N PRO A 124 -14.73 19.09 -9.30
CA PRO A 124 -14.84 19.47 -7.89
C PRO A 124 -16.28 19.76 -7.44
N GLY A 125 -17.14 20.32 -8.31
CA GLY A 125 -18.56 20.55 -8.00
C GLY A 125 -19.34 19.25 -7.83
N PRO A 126 -19.47 18.42 -8.89
CA PRO A 126 -20.13 17.11 -8.78
C PRO A 126 -19.52 16.19 -7.72
N TRP A 127 -18.22 16.31 -7.45
CA TRP A 127 -17.56 15.59 -6.37
C TRP A 127 -18.04 16.04 -4.99
N ALA A 128 -18.19 17.35 -4.75
CA ALA A 128 -18.71 17.87 -3.49
C ALA A 128 -20.18 17.45 -3.26
N ASP A 129 -21.01 17.48 -4.31
CA ASP A 129 -22.40 17.01 -4.22
C ASP A 129 -22.46 15.52 -3.88
N LEU A 130 -21.61 14.70 -4.52
CA LEU A 130 -21.49 13.28 -4.23
C LEU A 130 -21.06 13.01 -2.78
N LEU A 131 -20.10 13.78 -2.26
CA LEU A 131 -19.65 13.66 -0.88
C LEU A 131 -20.78 13.95 0.12
N ASP A 132 -21.59 14.98 -0.15
CA ASP A 132 -22.77 15.30 0.66
C ASP A 132 -23.80 14.17 0.62
N ASP A 133 -24.09 13.62 -0.57
CA ASP A 133 -25.00 12.48 -0.76
C ASP A 133 -24.54 11.22 -0.01
N LEU A 134 -23.22 10.99 0.05
CA LEU A 134 -22.63 9.85 0.78
C LEU A 134 -22.45 10.12 2.27
N GLY A 135 -22.53 11.38 2.72
CA GLY A 135 -22.23 11.77 4.10
C GLY A 135 -20.75 11.72 4.45
N GLU A 136 -19.86 11.86 3.46
CA GLU A 136 -18.41 11.77 3.59
C GLU A 136 -17.75 13.15 3.44
N ASP A 137 -16.59 13.36 4.08
CA ASP A 137 -15.87 14.65 4.02
C ASP A 137 -14.79 14.71 2.92
N GLY A 138 -14.50 13.58 2.27
CA GLY A 138 -13.49 13.45 1.21
C GLY A 138 -12.04 13.37 1.70
N GLY A 139 -11.80 13.35 3.01
CA GLY A 139 -10.48 13.16 3.61
C GLY A 139 -9.97 11.73 3.51
N ASP A 140 -10.88 10.75 3.51
CA ASP A 140 -10.60 9.33 3.27
C ASP A 140 -11.25 8.85 1.96
N LEU A 141 -10.46 8.80 0.89
CA LEU A 141 -10.96 8.32 -0.40
C LEU A 141 -11.31 6.82 -0.38
N VAL A 142 -10.70 6.02 0.49
CA VAL A 142 -11.08 4.60 0.64
C VAL A 142 -12.46 4.52 1.29
N GLY A 143 -12.70 5.30 2.34
CA GLY A 143 -14.00 5.46 2.98
C GLY A 143 -15.09 5.86 1.97
N VAL A 144 -14.83 6.89 1.17
CA VAL A 144 -15.74 7.31 0.09
C VAL A 144 -16.02 6.19 -0.91
N VAL A 145 -14.98 5.47 -1.35
CA VAL A 145 -15.15 4.34 -2.28
C VAL A 145 -15.99 3.22 -1.69
N ARG A 146 -15.82 2.92 -0.40
CA ARG A 146 -16.60 1.92 0.31
C ARG A 146 -18.06 2.36 0.46
N ALA A 147 -18.30 3.61 0.83
CA ALA A 147 -19.64 4.18 0.96
C ALA A 147 -20.40 4.18 -0.37
N GLY A 148 -19.72 4.43 -1.49
CA GLY A 148 -20.31 4.39 -2.82
C GLY A 148 -20.47 2.98 -3.42
N GLU A 149 -19.96 1.94 -2.76
CA GLU A 149 -20.04 0.52 -3.18
C GLU A 149 -19.57 0.23 -4.63
N TRP A 150 -18.76 1.10 -5.24
CA TRP A 150 -18.37 0.98 -6.66
C TRP A 150 -17.48 -0.23 -6.97
N GLU A 151 -16.86 -0.82 -5.95
CA GLU A 151 -15.95 -1.96 -6.11
C GLU A 151 -16.69 -3.23 -6.54
N ALA A 152 -17.89 -3.48 -6.02
CA ALA A 152 -18.64 -4.70 -6.31
C ALA A 152 -18.93 -4.86 -7.81
N PRO A 153 -19.55 -3.90 -8.52
CA PRO A 153 -19.77 -4.02 -9.95
C PRO A 153 -18.46 -4.00 -10.76
N LEU A 154 -17.43 -3.26 -10.30
CA LEU A 154 -16.16 -3.19 -11.00
C LEU A 154 -15.37 -4.50 -10.91
N ARG A 155 -15.52 -5.24 -9.81
CA ARG A 155 -14.89 -6.56 -9.62
C ARG A 155 -15.37 -7.59 -10.63
N THR A 156 -16.68 -7.67 -10.86
CA THR A 156 -17.24 -8.55 -11.89
C THR A 156 -16.73 -8.18 -13.28
N GLU A 157 -16.62 -6.88 -13.60
CA GLU A 157 -16.06 -6.44 -14.89
C GLU A 157 -14.57 -6.79 -15.00
N ALA A 158 -13.79 -6.62 -13.93
CA ALA A 158 -12.37 -6.97 -13.89
C ALA A 158 -12.14 -8.48 -14.07
N GLU A 159 -12.90 -9.33 -13.37
CA GLU A 159 -12.85 -10.79 -13.51
C GLU A 159 -13.14 -11.21 -14.95
N HIS A 160 -14.20 -10.68 -15.55
CA HIS A 160 -14.55 -10.98 -16.95
C HIS A 160 -13.45 -10.56 -17.93
N LEU A 161 -12.81 -9.40 -17.73
CA LEU A 161 -11.71 -8.94 -18.59
C LEU A 161 -10.48 -9.84 -18.48
N VAL A 162 -10.15 -10.29 -17.27
CA VAL A 162 -9.05 -11.24 -17.04
C VAL A 162 -9.34 -12.60 -17.67
N LEU A 163 -10.54 -13.14 -17.44
CA LEU A 163 -10.95 -14.42 -18.02
C LEU A 163 -10.99 -14.35 -19.55
N ALA A 164 -11.43 -13.24 -20.12
CA ALA A 164 -11.40 -13.04 -21.57
C ALA A 164 -9.97 -13.05 -22.14
N ALA A 165 -8.98 -12.61 -21.36
CA ALA A 165 -7.58 -12.57 -21.79
C ALA A 165 -6.82 -13.89 -21.54
N LEU A 166 -7.06 -14.55 -20.41
CA LEU A 166 -6.18 -15.61 -19.89
C LEU A 166 -6.84 -16.97 -19.73
N ALA A 167 -8.18 -17.08 -19.66
CA ALA A 167 -8.85 -18.28 -19.18
C ALA A 167 -8.44 -19.58 -19.89
N ASP A 168 -8.30 -19.52 -21.21
CA ASP A 168 -7.97 -20.68 -22.04
C ASP A 168 -6.47 -20.79 -22.39
N VAL A 169 -5.65 -19.87 -21.87
CA VAL A 169 -4.19 -19.89 -22.02
C VAL A 169 -3.61 -21.00 -21.12
N PRO A 170 -2.64 -21.80 -21.58
CA PRO A 170 -1.98 -22.80 -20.74
C PRO A 170 -1.34 -22.16 -19.50
N LEU A 171 -1.53 -22.76 -18.32
CA LEU A 171 -1.02 -22.22 -17.06
C LEU A 171 0.48 -21.89 -17.11
N LEU A 172 1.28 -22.79 -17.70
CA LEU A 172 2.73 -22.60 -17.83
C LEU A 172 3.10 -21.36 -18.67
N GLU A 173 2.30 -21.00 -19.68
CA GLU A 173 2.52 -19.79 -20.47
C GLU A 173 2.16 -18.53 -19.67
N VAL A 174 1.08 -18.58 -18.87
CA VAL A 174 0.69 -17.50 -17.96
C VAL A 174 1.76 -17.26 -16.89
N GLU A 175 2.28 -18.33 -16.29
CA GLU A 175 3.39 -18.23 -15.33
C GLU A 175 4.64 -17.63 -15.99
N ALA A 176 5.00 -18.06 -17.20
CA ALA A 176 6.17 -17.56 -17.91
C ALA A 176 6.11 -16.04 -18.15
N GLU A 177 4.94 -15.52 -18.52
CA GLU A 177 4.71 -14.08 -18.68
C GLU A 177 4.81 -13.32 -17.34
N GLY A 178 4.41 -13.96 -16.24
CA GLY A 178 4.42 -13.37 -14.88
C GLY A 178 5.79 -13.35 -14.19
N LEU A 179 6.73 -14.19 -14.62
CA LEU A 179 8.05 -14.35 -13.98
C LEU A 179 8.79 -13.02 -13.74
N PRO A 180 8.89 -12.08 -14.71
CA PRO A 180 9.64 -10.84 -14.49
C PRO A 180 9.09 -10.00 -13.33
N LEU A 181 7.77 -9.82 -13.26
CA LEU A 181 7.14 -9.02 -12.21
C LEU A 181 7.21 -9.73 -10.85
N SER A 182 7.00 -11.05 -10.81
CA SER A 182 7.11 -11.86 -9.59
C SER A 182 8.51 -11.75 -8.95
N LEU A 183 9.57 -11.80 -9.75
CA LEU A 183 10.96 -11.63 -9.27
C LEU A 183 11.22 -10.23 -8.72
N VAL A 184 10.71 -9.19 -9.38
CA VAL A 184 10.83 -7.80 -8.88
C VAL A 184 10.15 -7.66 -7.52
N ARG A 185 8.94 -8.21 -7.35
CA ARG A 185 8.22 -8.18 -6.07
C ARG A 185 8.92 -8.97 -4.98
N ALA A 186 9.49 -10.13 -5.31
CA ALA A 186 10.28 -10.91 -4.37
C ALA A 186 11.52 -10.13 -3.90
N ALA A 187 12.23 -9.45 -4.81
CA ALA A 187 13.36 -8.59 -4.47
C ALA A 187 12.94 -7.38 -3.62
N GLU A 188 11.82 -6.74 -3.95
CA GLU A 188 11.25 -5.63 -3.17
C GLU A 188 10.89 -6.07 -1.75
N SER A 189 10.20 -7.22 -1.61
CA SER A 189 9.83 -7.80 -0.33
C SER A 189 11.04 -8.17 0.52
N LEU A 190 12.07 -8.77 -0.09
CA LEU A 190 13.34 -9.06 0.58
C LEU A 190 14.03 -7.77 1.05
N THR A 191 14.07 -6.75 0.20
CA THR A 191 14.67 -5.44 0.54
C THR A 191 13.92 -4.78 1.69
N ARG A 192 12.59 -4.78 1.66
CA ARG A 192 11.74 -4.23 2.73
C ARG A 192 11.92 -4.99 4.03
N SER A 193 12.04 -6.31 3.98
CA SER A 193 12.26 -7.16 5.16
C SER A 193 13.67 -7.02 5.74
N ALA A 194 14.65 -6.70 4.89
CA ALA A 194 16.03 -6.45 5.30
C ALA A 194 16.26 -5.03 5.84
N ALA A 195 15.35 -4.09 5.56
CA ALA A 195 15.42 -2.75 6.11
C ALA A 195 15.25 -2.82 7.64
N SER A 196 16.31 -2.49 8.37
CA SER A 196 16.22 -2.32 9.82
C SER A 196 15.25 -1.17 10.13
N PRO A 197 14.34 -1.31 11.10
CA PRO A 197 13.51 -0.20 11.52
C PRO A 197 14.42 0.96 11.90
N ALA A 198 14.12 2.15 11.39
CA ALA A 198 14.86 3.36 11.73
C ALA A 198 14.94 3.44 13.25
N PRO A 199 16.14 3.62 13.85
CA PRO A 199 16.24 3.75 15.29
C PRO A 199 15.33 4.92 15.70
N ALA A 200 14.45 4.68 16.68
CA ALA A 200 13.68 5.75 17.29
C ALA A 200 14.65 6.86 17.70
N PRO A 201 14.32 8.15 17.47
CA PRO A 201 15.21 9.22 17.88
C PRO A 201 15.45 9.07 19.39
N ALA A 202 16.71 8.80 19.77
CA ALA A 202 17.12 8.90 21.15
C ALA A 202 16.81 10.33 21.60
N GLY A 203 16.25 10.52 22.80
CA GLY A 203 15.75 11.80 23.32
C GLY A 203 16.79 12.90 23.54
N GLY A 204 17.68 13.14 22.58
CA GLY A 204 18.44 14.36 22.41
C GLY A 204 17.71 15.31 21.45
N ALA A 205 18.20 16.55 21.37
CA ALA A 205 17.66 17.53 20.44
C ALA A 205 17.69 17.02 19.00
N ASP A 206 16.62 17.29 18.24
CA ASP A 206 16.58 17.00 16.81
C ASP A 206 17.75 17.73 16.09
N PRO A 207 18.39 17.11 15.07
CA PRO A 207 19.50 17.74 14.35
C PRO A 207 19.16 19.11 13.76
N GLY A 208 17.89 19.36 13.40
CA GLY A 208 17.42 20.67 12.97
C GLY A 208 17.54 21.72 14.08
N SER A 209 17.07 21.40 15.28
CA SER A 209 17.14 22.30 16.44
C SER A 209 18.60 22.56 16.85
N VAL A 210 19.50 21.58 16.76
CA VAL A 210 20.95 21.78 17.00
C VAL A 210 21.59 22.70 15.95
N PHE A 211 21.20 22.57 14.68
CA PHE A 211 21.69 23.43 13.60
C PHE A 211 21.28 24.89 13.79
N LEU A 212 20.00 25.14 14.09
CA LEU A 212 19.48 26.48 14.40
C LEU A 212 20.19 27.08 15.61
N ALA A 213 20.35 26.26 16.67
CA ALA A 213 21.02 26.70 17.88
C ALA A 213 22.49 27.10 17.66
N ARG A 214 23.23 26.35 16.85
CA ARG A 214 24.62 26.69 16.48
C ARG A 214 24.69 27.93 15.60
N THR A 215 23.71 28.13 14.74
CA THR A 215 23.60 29.32 13.88
C THR A 215 23.38 30.58 14.72
N ALA A 216 22.43 30.53 15.66
CA ALA A 216 22.18 31.60 16.63
C ALA A 216 23.44 31.93 17.46
N ALA A 217 24.13 30.91 17.96
CA ALA A 217 25.34 31.09 18.77
C ALA A 217 26.54 31.62 17.97
N GLY A 218 26.61 31.37 16.65
CA GLY A 218 27.68 31.83 15.77
C GLY A 218 27.77 33.36 15.63
N GLY A 219 26.71 34.09 15.96
CA GLY A 219 26.69 35.55 16.00
C GLY A 219 27.33 36.17 17.25
N LEU A 220 27.73 35.35 18.25
CA LEU A 220 28.30 35.81 19.51
C LEU A 220 29.78 35.42 19.64
N PRO A 221 30.61 36.26 20.30
CA PRO A 221 32.00 35.90 20.56
C PRO A 221 32.07 34.68 21.48
N GLY A 222 32.84 33.66 21.08
CA GLY A 222 32.95 32.41 21.82
C GLY A 222 33.88 32.50 23.05
N PRO A 223 33.76 31.55 24.00
CA PRO A 223 32.52 30.88 24.41
C PRO A 223 31.52 31.89 25.00
N VAL A 224 30.22 31.66 24.79
CA VAL A 224 29.17 32.62 25.19
C VAL A 224 29.16 32.79 26.71
N GLN A 225 29.36 34.02 27.16
CA GLN A 225 29.48 34.36 28.58
C GLN A 225 28.11 34.46 29.24
N PRO A 226 27.98 34.25 30.57
CA PRO A 226 26.69 34.31 31.26
C PRO A 226 25.99 35.68 31.13
N ARG A 227 26.77 36.77 31.00
CA ARG A 227 26.26 38.13 30.76
C ARG A 227 25.55 38.29 29.42
N ASP A 228 25.86 37.42 28.46
CA ASP A 228 25.33 37.42 27.10
C ASP A 228 24.18 36.39 26.94
N ALA A 229 23.76 35.71 28.03
CA ALA A 229 22.71 34.69 28.02
C ALA A 229 21.37 35.21 27.49
N GLY A 230 20.97 36.44 27.85
CA GLY A 230 19.74 37.05 27.32
C GLY A 230 19.79 37.23 25.79
N ARG A 231 20.93 37.68 25.27
CA ARG A 231 21.12 37.88 23.82
C ARG A 231 21.13 36.55 23.06
N LEU A 232 21.69 35.51 23.67
CA LEU A 232 21.66 34.18 23.09
C LEU A 232 20.23 33.61 23.09
N LEU A 233 19.47 33.79 24.17
CA LEU A 233 18.07 33.36 24.22
C LEU A 233 17.23 34.04 23.13
N ASP A 234 17.36 35.36 22.99
CA ASP A 234 16.67 36.13 21.94
C ASP A 234 17.04 35.63 20.54
N ALA A 235 18.33 35.33 20.31
CA ALA A 235 18.82 34.80 19.04
C ALA A 235 18.28 33.39 18.75
N LEU A 236 18.19 32.51 19.77
CA LEU A 236 17.64 31.16 19.61
C LEU A 236 16.15 31.21 19.22
N LEU A 237 15.37 32.05 19.90
CA LEU A 237 13.95 32.22 19.58
C LEU A 237 13.75 32.88 18.20
N ALA A 238 14.61 33.81 17.83
CA ALA A 238 14.56 34.47 16.51
C ALA A 238 14.90 33.52 15.35
N GLU A 239 15.78 32.54 15.56
CA GLU A 239 16.07 31.46 14.61
C GLU A 239 14.96 30.38 14.59
N GLY A 240 13.91 30.53 15.41
CA GLY A 240 12.72 29.68 15.38
C GLY A 240 12.76 28.49 16.33
N LEU A 241 13.68 28.46 17.30
CA LEU A 241 13.66 27.44 18.37
C LEU A 241 12.51 27.71 19.34
N GLU A 242 11.75 26.67 19.69
CA GLU A 242 10.73 26.78 20.73
C GLU A 242 11.37 26.79 22.14
N PRO A 243 10.79 27.51 23.11
CA PRO A 243 11.32 27.59 24.48
C PRO A 243 11.59 26.23 25.15
N GLU A 244 10.74 25.24 24.88
CA GLU A 244 10.84 23.85 25.35
C GLU A 244 11.97 23.06 24.69
N GLU A 245 12.44 23.46 23.51
CA GLU A 245 13.55 22.82 22.80
C GLU A 245 14.91 23.32 23.27
N VAL A 246 14.97 24.54 23.82
CA VAL A 246 16.22 25.18 24.25
C VAL A 246 17.03 24.30 25.23
N PRO A 247 16.46 23.70 26.29
CA PRO A 247 17.23 22.86 27.22
C PRO A 247 17.95 21.68 26.55
N ALA A 248 17.35 21.11 25.50
CA ALA A 248 17.89 19.95 24.80
C ALA A 248 19.12 20.28 23.94
N VAL A 249 19.24 21.54 23.46
CA VAL A 249 20.35 21.99 22.61
C VAL A 249 21.52 22.61 23.37
N LEU A 250 21.34 23.04 24.64
CA LEU A 250 22.40 23.67 25.44
C LEU A 250 23.71 22.86 25.53
N PRO A 251 23.69 21.52 25.66
CA PRO A 251 24.91 20.71 25.70
C PRO A 251 25.75 20.78 24.40
N GLU A 252 25.13 21.19 23.29
CA GLU A 252 25.74 21.22 21.96
C GLU A 252 26.32 22.59 21.58
N LEU A 253 26.20 23.59 22.45
CA LEU A 253 26.63 24.97 22.21
C LEU A 253 27.95 25.31 22.92
N PRO A 254 28.77 26.21 22.33
CA PRO A 254 30.01 26.67 22.94
C PRO A 254 29.75 27.68 24.07
N LEU A 255 29.27 27.18 25.21
CA LEU A 255 28.91 27.98 26.38
C LEU A 255 30.07 28.07 27.39
N ALA A 256 30.25 29.24 28.01
CA ALA A 256 31.08 29.35 29.21
C ALA A 256 30.34 28.74 30.42
N GLU A 257 31.11 28.37 31.45
CA GLU A 257 30.56 27.86 32.71
C GLU A 257 29.56 28.87 33.30
N GLY A 258 28.40 28.39 33.75
CA GLY A 258 27.33 29.24 34.29
C GLY A 258 26.34 29.79 33.27
N THR A 259 26.63 29.72 31.95
CA THR A 259 25.76 30.28 30.90
C THR A 259 24.52 29.43 30.68
N ALA A 260 24.64 28.10 30.75
CA ALA A 260 23.50 27.19 30.61
C ALA A 260 22.49 27.38 31.76
N GLU A 261 22.95 27.50 33.01
CA GLU A 261 22.03 27.77 34.13
C GLU A 261 21.44 29.18 34.08
N ALA A 262 22.13 30.15 33.47
CA ALA A 262 21.57 31.48 33.26
C ALA A 262 20.42 31.46 32.24
N LEU A 263 20.58 30.74 31.13
CA LEU A 263 19.52 30.55 30.12
C LEU A 263 18.30 29.83 30.67
N LEU A 264 18.50 28.74 31.41
CA LEU A 264 17.39 28.00 32.03
C LEU A 264 16.64 28.85 33.07
N ARG A 265 17.35 29.72 33.79
CA ARG A 265 16.71 30.69 34.71
C ARG A 265 15.90 31.76 33.99
N LEU A 266 16.37 32.23 32.83
CA LEU A 266 15.63 33.19 31.99
C LEU A 266 14.37 32.56 31.39
N LEU A 267 14.47 31.32 30.89
CA LEU A 267 13.31 30.56 30.40
C LEU A 267 12.28 30.31 31.51
N ALA A 268 12.73 29.91 32.70
CA ALA A 268 11.84 29.66 33.84
C ALA A 268 11.18 30.93 34.40
N ALA A 269 11.80 32.10 34.22
CA ALA A 269 11.22 33.38 34.60
C ALA A 269 10.06 33.82 33.66
N GLY A 270 9.94 33.20 32.48
CA GLY A 270 9.01 33.59 31.43
C GLY A 270 9.35 34.96 30.82
N PRO A 271 8.77 35.32 29.66
CA PRO A 271 8.94 36.66 29.12
C PRO A 271 8.28 37.67 30.08
N GLY A 272 9.10 38.40 30.83
CA GLY A 272 8.66 39.62 31.51
C GLY A 272 8.33 40.67 30.47
N LEU A 273 7.13 41.26 30.60
CA LEU A 273 6.58 42.41 29.86
C LEU A 273 7.60 43.45 29.38
#